data_AF-R5QZH4-F1
#
_entry.id   AF-R5QZH4-F1
#
_cell.length_a   1.000
_cell.length_b   1.000
_cell.length_c   1.000
_cell.angle_alpha   90.00
_cell.angle_beta   90.00
_cell.angle_gamma   90.00
#
_symmetry.space_group_name_H-M   'P 1'
#
loop_
_entity.id
_entity.type
_entity.pdbx_description
1 polymer ?
#
loop_
_entity_poly.entity_id
_entity_poly.type
_entity_poly.pdbx_seq_one_letter_code
_entity_poly.pdbx_strand_id
1 'polypeptide(L)' 'MSKESNFVIYCMERYRYYKRLSGAEVAKIFETYGIFGYITKYFESLHTMGDRYIVQDIDDYISGLVM' A
#
# COMPACT_ATOMS: atom_id res chain seq x y z
N MET A 1 14.29 -6.65 -11.23
CA MET A 1 13.16 -6.09 -10.48
C MET A 1 12.18 -7.23 -10.22
N SER A 2 11.78 -7.48 -8.97
CA SER A 2 10.87 -8.60 -8.65
C SER A 2 9.41 -8.21 -8.90
N LYS A 3 8.50 -9.18 -9.00
CA LYS A 3 7.06 -8.91 -9.19
C LYS A 3 6.49 -8.14 -8.00
N GLU A 4 6.97 -8.45 -6.81
CA GLU A 4 6.63 -7.82 -5.54
C GLU A 4 7.06 -6.34 -5.54
N SER A 5 8.28 -6.01 -6.01
CA SER A 5 8.71 -4.61 -6.10
C SER A 5 7.84 -3.79 -7.06
N ASN A 6 7.47 -4.37 -8.21
CA ASN A 6 6.56 -3.70 -9.16
C ASN A 6 5.18 -3.48 -8.54
N PHE A 7 4.69 -4.46 -7.78
CA PHE A 7 3.39 -4.36 -7.12
C PHE A 7 3.38 -3.34 -5.98
N VAL A 8 4.46 -3.25 -5.21
CA VAL A 8 4.63 -2.20 -4.20
C VAL A 8 4.52 -0.80 -4.81
N ILE A 9 5.20 -0.56 -5.94
CA ILE A 9 5.10 0.73 -6.66
C ILE A 9 3.67 0.97 -7.14
N TYR A 10 3.02 -0.06 -7.70
CA TYR A 10 1.63 0.02 -8.10
C TYR A 10 0.72 0.43 -6.93
N CYS A 11 0.80 -0.26 -5.79
CA CYS A 11 0.00 0.05 -4.60
C CYS A 11 0.25 1.46 -4.09
N MET A 12 1.51 1.91 -4.08
CA MET A 12 1.89 3.27 -3.67
C MET A 12 1.23 4.32 -4.58
N GLU A 13 1.28 4.14 -5.90
CA GLU A 13 0.66 5.07 -6.86
C GLU A 13 -0.88 5.03 -6.78
N ARG A 14 -1.48 3.85 -6.58
CA ARG A 14 -2.94 3.74 -6.39
C ARG A 14 -3.38 4.46 -5.11
N TYR A 15 -2.67 4.24 -4.00
CA TYR A 15 -2.96 4.90 -2.74
C TYR A 15 -2.83 6.42 -2.87
N ARG A 16 -1.73 6.89 -3.48
CA ARG A 16 -1.51 8.30 -3.81
C ARG A 16 -2.67 8.90 -4.61
N TYR A 17 -3.07 8.24 -5.68
CA TYR A 17 -4.15 8.70 -6.55
C TYR A 17 -5.49 8.83 -5.81
N TYR A 18 -5.89 7.79 -5.07
CA TYR A 18 -7.18 7.78 -4.38
C TYR A 18 -7.22 8.69 -3.15
N LYS A 19 -6.11 8.82 -2.43
CA LYS A 19 -5.99 9.71 -1.26
C LYS A 19 -5.66 11.15 -1.62
N ARG A 20 -5.35 11.43 -2.89
CA ARG A 20 -4.95 12.76 -3.39
C ARG A 20 -3.74 13.32 -2.65
N LEU A 21 -2.76 12.46 -2.37
CA LEU A 21 -1.51 12.80 -1.68
C LEU A 21 -0.38 13.02 -2.69
N SER A 22 0.68 13.69 -2.26
CA SER A 22 1.95 13.69 -2.99
C SER A 22 2.68 12.36 -2.82
N GLY A 23 3.60 12.05 -3.73
CA GLY A 23 4.45 10.86 -3.58
C GLY A 23 5.27 10.87 -2.28
N ALA A 24 5.72 12.04 -1.84
CA ALA A 24 6.47 12.19 -0.60
C ALA A 24 5.62 11.90 0.65
N GLU A 25 4.36 12.36 0.68
CA GLU A 25 3.43 12.06 1.77
C GLU A 25 3.13 10.56 1.87
N VAL A 26 2.88 9.91 0.73
CA VAL A 26 2.62 8.46 0.71
C VAL A 26 3.87 7.67 1.11
N ALA A 27 5.06 8.06 0.62
CA ALA A 27 6.31 7.41 1.01
C ALA A 27 6.51 7.46 2.53
N LYS A 28 6.27 8.63 3.14
CA LYS A 28 6.36 8.82 4.59
C LYS A 28 5.35 7.96 5.35
N ILE A 29 4.10 7.88 4.88
CA ILE A 29 3.07 7.00 5.48
C ILE A 29 3.51 5.54 5.38
N PHE A 30 3.93 5.10 4.20
CA PHE A 30 4.29 3.70 3.96
C PHE A 30 5.51 3.28 4.78
N GLU A 31 6.48 4.18 4.95
CA GLU A 31 7.64 3.98 5.83
C GLU A 31 7.22 3.93 7.30
N THR A 32 6.44 4.92 7.76
CA THR A 32 6.01 5.05 9.17
C THR A 32 5.24 3.83 9.66
N TYR A 33 4.34 3.29 8.83
CA TYR A 33 3.48 2.15 9.20
C TYR A 33 3.99 0.80 8.68
N GLY A 34 5.16 0.75 8.02
CA GLY A 34 5.74 -0.49 7.51
C GLY A 34 4.95 -1.14 6.36
N ILE A 35 4.22 -0.33 5.59
CA ILE A 35 3.32 -0.79 4.51
C ILE A 35 4.08 -1.48 3.38
N PHE A 36 5.32 -1.07 3.11
CA PHE A 36 6.18 -1.75 2.13
C PHE A 36 6.39 -3.23 2.45
N GLY A 37 6.63 -3.53 3.73
CA GLY A 37 6.78 -4.91 4.21
C GLY A 37 5.44 -5.67 4.18
N TYR A 38 4.36 -5.00 4.58
CA TYR A 38 3.01 -5.56 4.54
C TYR A 38 2.61 -6.01 3.12
N ILE A 39 2.72 -5.12 2.13
CA ILE A 39 2.37 -5.40 0.73
C ILE A 39 3.24 -6.54 0.17
N THR A 40 4.54 -6.54 0.48
CA THR A 40 5.46 -7.59 0.01
C THR A 40 5.09 -8.95 0.62
N LYS A 41 4.76 -8.97 1.91
CA LYS A 41 4.37 -10.20 2.63
C LYS A 41 3.07 -10.81 2.09
N TYR A 42 2.08 -9.97 1.75
CA TYR A 42 0.76 -10.41 1.31
C TYR A 42 0.56 -10.30 -0.21
N PHE A 43 1.65 -10.23 -0.98
CA PHE A 43 1.63 -10.09 -2.44
C PHE A 43 0.69 -11.11 -3.10
N GLU A 44 0.83 -12.40 -2.78
CA GLU A 44 0.04 -13.49 -3.40
C GLU A 44 -1.47 -13.31 -3.24
N SER A 45 -1.93 -12.68 -2.15
CA SER A 45 -3.35 -12.39 -1.92
C SER A 45 -3.76 -11.08 -2.60
N LEU A 46 -3.00 -10.00 -2.35
CA LEU A 46 -3.37 -8.66 -2.76
C LEU A 46 -3.30 -8.45 -4.28
N HIS A 47 -2.37 -9.10 -5.01
CA HIS A 47 -2.17 -8.85 -6.44
C HIS A 47 -3.32 -9.33 -7.33
N THR A 48 -4.24 -10.12 -6.78
CA THR A 48 -5.45 -10.58 -7.48
C THR A 48 -6.66 -9.68 -7.23
N MET A 49 -6.53 -8.71 -6.33
CA MET A 49 -7.61 -7.83 -5.89
C MET A 49 -7.69 -6.53 -6.71
N GLY A 50 -8.86 -5.89 -6.66
CA GLY A 50 -9.06 -4.59 -7.28
C GLY A 50 -8.36 -3.45 -6.54
N ASP A 51 -8.03 -2.38 -7.26
CA ASP A 51 -7.33 -1.21 -6.73
C ASP A 51 -8.02 -0.54 -5.52
N ARG A 52 -9.35 -0.41 -5.55
CA ARG A 52 -10.13 0.14 -4.43
C ARG A 52 -10.04 -0.73 -3.18
N TYR A 53 -10.05 -2.05 -3.36
CA TYR A 53 -9.90 -2.99 -2.25
C TYR A 53 -8.52 -2.85 -1.62
N ILE A 54 -7.46 -2.81 -2.45
CA ILE A 54 -6.08 -2.65 -1.97
C ILE A 54 -5.91 -1.36 -1.15
N VAL A 55 -6.50 -0.25 -1.61
CA VAL A 55 -6.43 1.02 -0.87
C VAL A 55 -7.16 0.93 0.48
N GLN A 56 -8.34 0.31 0.51
CA GLN A 56 -9.08 0.11 1.75
C GLN A 56 -8.32 -0.81 2.73
N ASP A 57 -7.75 -1.90 2.23
CA ASP A 57 -6.96 -2.86 3.03
C ASP A 57 -5.74 -2.18 3.69
N ILE A 58 -5.08 -1.27 2.99
CA ILE A 58 -3.99 -0.45 3.56
C ILE A 58 -4.52 0.48 4.65
N ASP A 59 -5.68 1.12 4.47
CA ASP A 59 -6.29 1.98 5.49
C ASP A 59 -6.70 1.19 6.74
N ASP A 60 -7.26 0.00 6.55
CA ASP A 60 -7.69 -0.90 7.63
C ASP A 60 -6.47 -1.38 8.42
N TYR A 61 -5.39 -1.74 7.73
CA TYR A 61 -4.12 -2.09 8.36
C TYR A 61 -3.54 -0.93 9.19
N ILE A 62 -3.48 0.29 8.63
CA ILE A 62 -3.00 1.47 9.35
C ILE A 62 -3.89 1.74 10.58
N SER A 63 -5.21 1.68 10.42
CA SER A 63 -6.16 1.92 11.51
C SER A 63 -5.98 0.89 12.63
N GLY A 64 -5.72 -0.37 12.30
CA GLY A 64 -5.42 -1.44 13.24
C GLY A 64 -4.15 -1.24 14.06
N LEU A 65 -3.21 -0.41 13.62
CA LEU A 65 -1.97 -0.09 14.35
C LEU A 65 -2.11 1.10 15.31
N VAL A 66 -3.11 1.95 15.11
CA VAL A 66 -3.32 3.20 15.86
C VAL A 66 -4.32 3.01 17.01
N MET A 67 -5.09 1.91 17.01
CA MET A 67 -5.95 1.48 18.11
C MET A 67 -5.15 0.85 19.25
#